data_AF-A0A349H283-F1
#
_entry.id   AF-A0A349H283-F1
#
_cell.length_a   1.000
_cell.length_b   1.000
_cell.length_c   1.000
_cell.angle_alpha   90.00
_cell.angle_beta   90.00
_cell.angle_gamma   90.00
#
_symmetry.space_group_name_H-M   'P 1'
#
loop_
_entity.id
_entity.type
_entity.pdbx_description
1 polymer ?
#
loop_
_entity_poly.entity_id
_entity_poly.type
_entity_poly.pdbx_seq_one_letter_code
_entity_poly.pdbx_strand_id
1 'polypeptide(L)'
;MIQHLQRMSTEYIVGEDRIRLSGEVENAASVVIWLTRRLLERLLPAVLNWLEGQGVDTPYSEIMHSFAQQAARAELTSQTPVLAVAASSVWLAQSVELGHSEQTLTLTFRGAEGQHATLVPGSKQLLQWLSIVFDVCQKAEWSLDQWPAWLRENGLPDKQKAVMLH
;
A
#
# COMPACT_ATOMS: atom_id res chain seq x y z
N MET A 1 -9.80 -21.22 3.90
CA MET A 1 -8.37 -21.58 3.78
C MET A 1 -7.62 -20.27 3.64
N ILE A 2 -6.72 -19.96 4.60
CA ILE A 2 -6.05 -18.65 4.64
C ILE A 2 -5.14 -18.56 3.41
N GLN A 3 -5.30 -17.50 2.61
CA GLN A 3 -4.40 -17.23 1.48
C GLN A 3 -3.27 -16.32 1.94
N HIS A 4 -2.02 -16.70 1.66
CA HIS A 4 -0.85 -15.90 1.99
C HIS A 4 -0.34 -15.19 0.73
N LEU A 5 -0.33 -13.85 0.77
CA LEU A 5 0.10 -13.01 -0.34
C LEU A 5 1.63 -12.88 -0.35
N GLN A 6 2.28 -13.15 -1.48
CA GLN A 6 3.72 -12.94 -1.66
C GLN A 6 4.02 -11.56 -2.28
N ARG A 7 3.23 -11.18 -3.27
CA ARG A 7 3.31 -9.89 -3.97
C ARG A 7 1.93 -9.29 -4.10
N MET A 8 1.85 -7.97 -4.12
CA MET A 8 0.61 -7.28 -4.42
C MET A 8 0.82 -6.11 -5.38
N SER A 9 -0.19 -5.80 -6.15
CA SER A 9 -0.31 -4.59 -6.95
C SER A 9 -1.54 -3.81 -6.51
N THR A 10 -1.41 -2.50 -6.40
CA THR A 10 -2.46 -1.59 -5.92
C THR A 10 -2.79 -0.61 -7.03
N GLU A 11 -4.07 -0.46 -7.34
CA GLU A 11 -4.55 0.41 -8.41
C GLU A 11 -5.85 1.10 -7.99
N TYR A 12 -6.01 2.37 -8.35
CA TYR A 12 -7.27 3.07 -8.22
C TYR A 12 -8.11 2.91 -9.49
N ILE A 13 -9.36 2.49 -9.33
CA ILE A 13 -10.29 2.27 -10.43
C ILE A 13 -11.36 3.38 -10.38
N VAL A 14 -11.19 4.37 -11.25
CA VAL A 14 -12.02 5.60 -11.28
C VAL A 14 -13.51 5.29 -11.41
N GLY A 15 -13.89 4.37 -12.30
CA GLY A 15 -15.30 4.03 -12.53
C GLY A 15 -16.01 3.39 -11.33
N GLU A 16 -15.24 2.81 -10.41
CA GLU A 16 -15.76 2.13 -9.21
C GLU A 16 -15.55 2.98 -7.94
N ASP A 17 -14.78 4.08 -8.02
CA ASP A 17 -14.29 4.89 -6.89
C ASP A 17 -13.68 4.01 -5.77
N ARG A 18 -12.87 3.03 -6.18
CA ARG A 18 -12.32 1.98 -5.30
C ARG A 18 -10.90 1.63 -5.65
N ILE A 19 -10.20 1.11 -4.65
CA ILE A 19 -8.86 0.54 -4.82
C ILE A 19 -8.98 -0.95 -5.07
N ARG A 20 -8.26 -1.43 -6.08
CA ARG A 20 -8.08 -2.84 -6.37
C ARG A 20 -6.70 -3.28 -5.90
N LEU A 21 -6.66 -4.28 -5.04
CA LEU A 21 -5.45 -5.04 -4.73
C LEU A 21 -5.47 -6.34 -5.53
N SER A 22 -4.39 -6.61 -6.26
CA SER A 22 -4.19 -7.91 -6.92
C SER A 22 -3.01 -8.60 -6.24
N GLY A 23 -3.28 -9.72 -5.58
CA GLY A 23 -2.32 -10.49 -4.79
C GLY A 23 -1.89 -11.77 -5.51
N GLU A 24 -0.60 -12.03 -5.53
CA GLU A 24 -0.03 -13.33 -5.93
C GLU A 24 -0.01 -14.26 -4.72
N VAL A 25 -0.58 -15.46 -4.87
CA VAL A 25 -0.67 -16.48 -3.83
C VAL A 25 0.16 -17.68 -4.27
N GLU A 26 0.96 -18.21 -3.35
CA GLU A 26 1.83 -19.35 -3.65
C GLU A 26 1.02 -20.57 -4.08
N ASN A 27 1.37 -21.13 -5.26
CA ASN A 27 0.73 -22.32 -5.83
C ASN A 27 -0.80 -22.22 -6.02
N ALA A 28 -1.35 -21.02 -6.12
CA ALA A 28 -2.78 -20.79 -6.33
C ALA A 28 -3.03 -19.69 -7.38
N ALA A 29 -4.27 -19.60 -7.84
CA ALA A 29 -4.69 -18.46 -8.66
C ALA A 29 -4.54 -17.16 -7.86
N SER A 30 -4.22 -16.06 -8.54
CA SER A 30 -4.19 -14.74 -7.93
C SER A 30 -5.52 -14.38 -7.26
N VAL A 31 -5.48 -13.49 -6.28
CA VAL A 31 -6.68 -12.97 -5.61
C VAL A 31 -6.82 -11.47 -5.89
N VAL A 32 -8.06 -11.03 -6.11
CA VAL A 32 -8.40 -9.62 -6.27
C VAL A 32 -9.25 -9.18 -5.09
N ILE A 33 -8.78 -8.17 -4.37
CA ILE A 33 -9.42 -7.63 -3.18
C ILE A 33 -9.75 -6.17 -3.45
N TRP A 34 -11.03 -5.83 -3.39
CA TRP A 34 -11.48 -4.45 -3.46
C TRP A 34 -11.41 -3.81 -2.07
N LEU A 35 -10.86 -2.61 -1.99
CA LEU A 35 -10.87 -1.75 -0.82
C LEU A 35 -11.74 -0.52 -1.09
N THR A 36 -12.60 -0.21 -0.15
CA THR A 36 -13.32 1.06 -0.13
C THR A 36 -12.43 2.16 0.43
N ARG A 37 -12.69 3.41 0.02
CA ARG A 37 -12.08 4.60 0.62
C ARG A 37 -12.19 4.59 2.15
N ARG A 38 -13.38 4.35 2.69
CA ARG A 38 -13.65 4.29 4.13
C ARG A 38 -12.75 3.27 4.85
N LEU A 39 -12.52 2.11 4.25
CA LEU A 39 -11.67 1.09 4.87
C LEU A 39 -10.20 1.51 4.83
N LEU A 40 -9.75 2.13 3.73
CA LEU A 40 -8.40 2.67 3.63
C LEU A 40 -8.15 3.79 4.65
N GLU A 41 -9.07 4.74 4.76
CA GLU A 41 -8.98 5.86 5.73
C GLU A 41 -8.92 5.38 7.18
N ARG A 42 -9.47 4.20 7.48
CA ARG A 42 -9.33 3.57 8.81
C ARG A 42 -8.03 2.79 8.97
N LEU A 43 -7.53 2.17 7.90
CA LEU A 43 -6.31 1.38 7.92
C LEU A 43 -5.05 2.25 8.01
N LEU A 44 -5.00 3.33 7.23
CA LEU A 44 -3.81 4.16 7.09
C LEU A 44 -3.30 4.73 8.42
N PRO A 45 -4.14 5.36 9.29
CA PRO A 45 -3.67 5.85 10.58
C PRO A 45 -3.08 4.75 11.46
N ALA A 46 -3.65 3.53 11.43
CA ALA A 46 -3.14 2.42 12.23
C ALA A 46 -1.76 1.96 11.75
N VAL A 47 -1.55 1.89 10.42
CA VAL A 47 -0.26 1.52 9.83
C VAL A 47 0.79 2.61 10.06
N LEU A 48 0.43 3.88 9.87
CA LEU A 48 1.33 5.01 10.04
C LEU A 48 1.74 5.18 11.51
N ASN A 49 0.79 5.11 12.45
CA ASN A 49 1.10 5.16 13.88
C ASN A 49 2.00 4.01 14.33
N TRP A 50 1.79 2.81 13.78
CA TRP A 50 2.67 1.68 14.05
C TRP A 50 4.09 1.96 13.53
N LEU A 51 4.23 2.47 12.31
CA LEU A 51 5.53 2.84 11.73
C LEU A 51 6.25 3.94 12.54
N GLU A 52 5.53 4.96 12.98
CA GLU A 52 6.10 6.03 13.83
C GLU A 52 6.52 5.53 15.21
N GLY A 53 5.84 4.49 15.73
CA GLY A 53 6.21 3.79 16.96
C GLY A 53 7.46 2.92 16.83
N GLN A 54 7.91 2.61 15.61
CA GLN A 54 9.15 1.87 15.39
C GLN A 54 10.33 2.81 15.70
N GLY A 55 11.04 2.52 16.79
CA GLY A 55 12.14 3.35 17.29
C GLY A 55 13.31 3.55 16.30
N VAL A 56 14.26 4.39 16.71
CA VAL A 56 15.40 4.85 15.87
C VAL A 56 16.35 3.72 15.45
N ASP A 57 16.37 2.59 16.16
CA ASP A 57 17.24 1.42 15.88
C ASP A 57 16.49 0.26 15.20
N THR A 58 15.40 0.53 14.50
CA THR A 58 14.64 -0.52 13.79
C THR A 58 15.07 -0.63 12.33
N PRO A 59 14.91 -1.80 11.69
CA PRO A 59 15.10 -1.93 10.25
C PRO A 59 14.25 -0.92 9.43
N TYR A 60 13.17 -0.41 10.01
CA TYR A 60 12.31 0.58 9.38
C TYR A 60 12.93 1.98 9.39
N SER A 61 13.64 2.40 10.45
CA SER A 61 14.24 3.73 10.51
C SER A 61 15.32 3.92 9.44
N GLU A 62 16.27 2.99 9.33
CA GLU A 62 17.33 3.02 8.31
C GLU A 62 16.75 2.98 6.89
N ILE A 63 15.74 2.14 6.67
CA ILE A 63 15.08 2.04 5.36
C ILE A 63 14.26 3.30 5.08
N MET A 64 13.59 3.92 6.06
CA MET A 64 12.88 5.19 5.90
C MET A 64 13.86 6.32 5.54
N HIS A 65 15.03 6.38 6.19
CA HIS A 65 16.09 7.33 5.85
C HIS A 65 16.62 7.12 4.43
N SER A 66 16.89 5.87 4.03
CA SER A 66 17.33 5.57 2.65
C SER A 66 16.22 5.81 1.63
N PHE A 67 14.96 5.53 1.95
CA PHE A 67 13.79 5.76 1.10
C PHE A 67 13.59 7.25 0.84
N ALA A 68 13.80 8.10 1.86
CA ALA A 68 13.84 9.56 1.69
C ALA A 68 14.94 10.04 0.75
N GLN A 69 16.03 9.26 0.60
CA GLN A 69 17.08 9.55 -0.39
C GLN A 69 16.79 8.94 -1.77
N GLN A 70 15.93 7.92 -1.86
CA GLN A 70 15.73 7.09 -3.05
C GLN A 70 14.52 7.48 -3.90
N ALA A 71 13.55 8.23 -3.36
CA ALA A 71 12.43 8.74 -4.14
C ALA A 71 12.87 9.63 -5.31
N ALA A 72 14.00 10.35 -5.15
CA ALA A 72 14.66 11.08 -6.23
C ALA A 72 15.19 10.18 -7.37
N ARG A 73 15.17 8.84 -7.23
CA ARG A 73 15.69 7.85 -8.19
C ARG A 73 14.63 6.85 -8.67
N ALA A 74 13.41 6.88 -8.14
CA ALA A 74 12.41 5.81 -8.34
C ALA A 74 11.68 5.86 -9.70
N GLU A 75 12.02 6.78 -10.60
CA GLU A 75 11.45 6.82 -11.96
C GLU A 75 11.87 5.62 -12.86
N LEU A 76 12.78 4.74 -12.42
CA LEU A 76 13.48 3.83 -13.32
C LEU A 76 13.18 2.31 -13.20
N THR A 77 12.29 1.85 -12.32
CA THR A 77 11.91 0.42 -12.28
C THR A 77 10.44 0.20 -12.00
N SER A 78 9.61 0.43 -13.03
CA SER A 78 8.23 -0.09 -13.06
C SER A 78 8.27 -1.62 -12.96
N GLN A 79 7.87 -2.18 -11.83
CA GLN A 79 7.63 -3.63 -11.73
C GLN A 79 6.37 -3.98 -12.53
N THR A 80 6.40 -5.08 -13.28
CA THR A 80 5.21 -5.57 -13.98
C THR A 80 4.08 -5.82 -12.96
N PRO A 81 2.93 -5.12 -13.08
CA PRO A 81 1.81 -5.31 -12.18
C PRO A 81 1.37 -6.76 -12.15
N VAL A 82 0.98 -7.26 -10.98
CA VAL A 82 0.29 -8.54 -10.84
C VAL A 82 -1.06 -8.38 -11.54
N LEU A 83 -1.18 -8.98 -12.73
CA LEU A 83 -2.42 -8.97 -13.48
C LEU A 83 -3.37 -10.02 -12.91
N ALA A 84 -4.62 -9.61 -12.66
CA ALA A 84 -5.68 -10.55 -12.33
C ALA A 84 -5.89 -11.51 -13.50
N VAL A 85 -5.66 -12.81 -13.27
CA VAL A 85 -5.98 -13.87 -14.24
C VAL A 85 -7.48 -14.21 -14.12
N ALA A 86 -8.12 -14.69 -15.19
CA ALA A 86 -9.57 -15.00 -15.20
C ALA A 86 -10.04 -15.98 -14.09
N ALA A 87 -9.13 -16.80 -13.55
CA ALA A 87 -9.40 -17.72 -12.43
C ALA A 87 -9.27 -17.06 -11.04
N SER A 88 -9.05 -15.74 -10.98
CA SER A 88 -8.83 -15.05 -9.70
C SER A 88 -10.09 -15.02 -8.87
N SER A 89 -9.97 -15.32 -7.58
CA SER A 89 -11.04 -15.02 -6.63
C SER A 89 -11.15 -13.51 -6.47
N VAL A 90 -12.32 -12.93 -6.71
CA VAL A 90 -12.57 -11.48 -6.61
C VAL A 90 -13.57 -11.21 -5.50
N TRP A 91 -13.23 -10.34 -4.54
CA TRP A 91 -14.13 -10.02 -3.42
C TRP A 91 -13.85 -8.64 -2.82
N LEU A 92 -14.80 -8.14 -2.03
CA LEU A 92 -14.73 -6.85 -1.34
C LEU A 92 -14.28 -7.06 0.11
N ALA A 93 -13.21 -6.40 0.53
CA ALA A 93 -12.82 -6.39 1.93
C ALA A 93 -13.82 -5.57 2.77
N GLN A 94 -14.28 -6.17 3.85
CA GLN A 94 -15.14 -5.54 4.85
C GLN A 94 -14.35 -5.06 6.06
N SER A 95 -13.26 -5.76 6.39
CA SER A 95 -12.34 -5.38 7.45
C SER A 95 -10.90 -5.71 7.08
N VAL A 96 -9.98 -4.98 7.70
CA VAL A 96 -8.55 -5.30 7.71
C VAL A 96 -8.13 -5.36 9.17
N GLU A 97 -7.57 -6.50 9.57
CA GLU A 97 -6.95 -6.68 10.86
C GLU A 97 -5.46 -6.37 10.74
N LEU A 98 -4.98 -5.51 11.63
CA LEU A 98 -3.58 -5.19 11.78
C LEU A 98 -3.03 -6.03 12.94
N GLY A 99 -2.28 -7.07 12.62
CA GLY A 99 -1.41 -7.76 13.57
C GLY A 99 -0.02 -7.17 13.51
N HIS A 100 0.69 -7.09 14.63
CA HIS A 100 2.09 -6.70 14.61
C HIS A 100 2.91 -7.41 15.69
N SER A 101 4.20 -7.57 15.40
CA SER A 101 5.25 -7.84 16.37
C SER A 101 6.19 -6.63 16.43
N GLU A 102 7.28 -6.71 17.19
CA GLU A 102 8.30 -5.65 17.20
C GLU A 102 8.96 -5.44 15.83
N GLN A 103 8.94 -6.44 14.95
CA GLN A 103 9.68 -6.43 13.67
C GLN A 103 8.80 -6.58 12.43
N THR A 104 7.59 -7.12 12.58
CA THR A 104 6.73 -7.46 11.44
C THR A 104 5.34 -6.86 11.59
N LEU A 105 4.83 -6.33 10.49
CA LEU A 105 3.44 -5.96 10.33
C LEU A 105 2.72 -7.10 9.60
N THR A 106 1.47 -7.38 9.98
CA THR A 106 0.61 -8.35 9.32
C THR A 106 -0.72 -7.69 8.99
N LEU A 107 -1.08 -7.69 7.71
CA LEU A 107 -2.35 -7.19 7.20
C LEU A 107 -3.22 -8.40 6.84
N THR A 108 -4.34 -8.58 7.53
CA THR A 108 -5.31 -9.63 7.20
C THR A 108 -6.62 -9.01 6.71
N PHE A 109 -6.87 -9.16 5.41
CA PHE A 109 -8.10 -8.71 4.76
C PHE A 109 -9.19 -9.77 4.93
N ARG A 110 -10.42 -9.35 5.25
CA ARG A 110 -11.58 -10.25 5.39
C ARG A 110 -12.77 -9.80 4.55
N GLY A 111 -13.38 -10.75 3.84
CA GLY A 111 -14.60 -10.57 3.06
C GLY A 111 -15.85 -11.07 3.79
N ALA A 112 -17.01 -10.94 3.12
CA ALA A 112 -18.31 -11.26 3.70
C ALA A 112 -18.58 -12.75 3.88
N GLU A 113 -18.05 -13.59 2.99
CA GLU A 113 -18.37 -15.01 2.88
C GLU A 113 -17.19 -15.87 3.36
N GLY A 114 -16.50 -15.40 4.40
CA GLY A 114 -15.32 -16.07 4.94
C GLY A 114 -14.08 -15.98 4.06
N GLN A 115 -14.07 -15.14 3.02
CA GLN A 115 -12.85 -14.85 2.27
C GLN A 115 -11.82 -14.20 3.19
N HIS A 116 -10.57 -14.59 3.04
CA HIS A 116 -9.46 -14.05 3.81
C HIS A 116 -8.13 -14.17 3.07
N ALA A 117 -7.35 -13.10 3.16
CA ALA A 117 -5.99 -13.04 2.64
C ALA A 117 -5.09 -12.30 3.63
N THR A 118 -3.91 -12.85 3.88
CA THR A 118 -2.93 -12.29 4.81
C THR A 118 -1.66 -11.93 4.05
N LEU A 119 -1.16 -10.72 4.32
CA LEU A 119 0.11 -10.23 3.84
C LEU A 119 0.99 -9.88 5.04
N VAL A 120 2.23 -10.35 5.01
CA VAL A 120 3.28 -9.97 5.97
C VAL A 120 4.35 -9.23 5.19
N PRO A 121 4.21 -7.91 4.94
CA PRO A 121 5.17 -7.19 4.13
C PRO A 121 6.51 -7.06 4.86
N GLY A 122 7.61 -7.29 4.16
CA GLY A 122 8.93 -6.85 4.63
C GLY A 122 9.03 -5.32 4.64
N SER A 123 9.97 -4.75 5.40
CA SER A 123 10.08 -3.30 5.61
C SER A 123 10.09 -2.47 4.32
N LYS A 124 10.88 -2.89 3.32
CA LYS A 124 10.92 -2.24 2.00
C LYS A 124 9.59 -2.36 1.24
N GLN A 125 8.95 -3.53 1.29
CA GLN A 125 7.68 -3.77 0.60
C GLN A 125 6.55 -2.93 1.21
N LEU A 126 6.55 -2.76 2.54
CA LEU A 126 5.58 -1.91 3.23
C LEU A 126 5.72 -0.44 2.82
N LEU A 127 6.94 0.11 2.84
CA LEU A 127 7.18 1.49 2.45
C LEU A 127 6.86 1.74 0.96
N GLN A 128 7.22 0.79 0.09
CA GLN A 128 6.84 0.84 -1.31
C GLN A 128 5.32 0.83 -1.49
N TRP A 129 4.61 -0.04 -0.76
CA TRP A 129 3.15 -0.07 -0.80
C TRP A 129 2.53 1.25 -0.33
N LEU A 130 3.05 1.85 0.74
CA LEU A 130 2.60 3.17 1.20
C LEU A 130 2.82 4.27 0.16
N SER A 131 3.93 4.25 -0.57
CA SER A 131 4.16 5.17 -1.69
C SER A 131 3.11 4.99 -2.79
N ILE A 132 2.80 3.75 -3.17
CA ILE A 132 1.77 3.47 -4.19
C ILE A 132 0.38 3.93 -3.71
N VAL A 133 0.05 3.69 -2.44
CA VAL A 133 -1.22 4.12 -1.85
C VAL A 133 -1.30 5.65 -1.77
N PHE A 134 -0.20 6.33 -1.48
CA PHE A 134 -0.12 7.79 -1.52
C PHE A 134 -0.42 8.33 -2.93
N ASP A 135 0.23 7.78 -3.96
CA ASP A 135 -0.02 8.16 -5.36
C ASP A 135 -1.47 7.91 -5.78
N VAL A 136 -2.05 6.80 -5.29
CA VAL A 136 -3.46 6.47 -5.50
C VAL A 136 -4.38 7.49 -4.85
N CYS A 137 -4.14 7.86 -3.59
CA CYS A 137 -4.93 8.89 -2.90
C CYS A 137 -4.83 10.24 -3.61
N GLN A 138 -3.64 10.60 -4.11
CA GLN A 138 -3.44 11.83 -4.89
C GLN A 138 -4.25 11.80 -6.20
N LYS A 139 -4.19 10.70 -6.95
CA LYS A 139 -4.98 10.51 -8.19
C LYS A 139 -6.48 10.48 -7.95
N ALA A 140 -6.91 9.98 -6.80
CA ALA A 140 -8.31 9.91 -6.42
C ALA A 140 -8.82 11.21 -5.78
N GLU A 141 -7.96 12.23 -5.63
CA GLU A 141 -8.27 13.50 -4.95
C GLU A 141 -8.77 13.30 -3.51
N TRP A 142 -8.30 12.25 -2.85
CA TRP A 142 -8.62 11.98 -1.44
C TRP A 142 -7.73 12.82 -0.52
N SER A 143 -8.20 13.08 0.71
CA SER A 143 -7.42 13.88 1.67
C SER A 143 -6.06 13.25 1.94
N LEU A 144 -5.02 14.09 1.93
CA LEU A 144 -3.64 13.69 2.18
C LEU A 144 -3.11 14.16 3.55
N ASP A 145 -3.98 14.73 4.40
CA ASP A 145 -3.59 15.42 5.63
C ASP A 145 -2.96 14.48 6.67
N GLN A 146 -3.35 13.21 6.63
CA GLN A 146 -2.86 12.17 7.54
C GLN A 146 -1.49 11.60 7.15
N TRP A 147 -0.91 11.97 6.01
CA TRP A 147 0.37 11.43 5.57
C TRP A 147 1.56 12.18 6.19
N PRO A 148 2.59 11.46 6.66
CA PRO A 148 3.75 12.09 7.25
C PRO A 148 4.54 12.89 6.20
N ALA A 149 5.24 13.94 6.66
CA ALA A 149 5.95 14.88 5.77
C ALA A 149 6.95 14.17 4.86
N TRP A 150 7.71 13.21 5.40
CA TRP A 150 8.68 12.45 4.63
C TRP A 150 8.02 11.71 3.45
N LEU A 151 6.80 11.18 3.56
CA LEU A 151 6.16 10.53 2.43
C LEU A 151 5.58 11.54 1.43
N ARG A 152 5.07 12.68 1.91
CA ARG A 152 4.56 13.77 1.06
C ARG A 152 5.65 14.39 0.20
N GLU A 153 6.84 14.57 0.74
CA GLU A 153 8.00 15.12 0.02
C GLU A 153 8.55 14.15 -1.03
N ASN A 154 8.37 12.84 -0.83
CA ASN A 154 8.82 11.78 -1.73
C ASN A 154 7.80 11.40 -2.81
N GLY A 155 6.50 11.60 -2.57
CA GLY A 155 5.41 11.28 -3.48
C GLY A 155 4.97 12.43 -4.39
N LEU A 156 5.71 13.55 -4.41
CA LEU A 156 5.56 14.57 -5.44
C LEU A 156 6.44 14.19 -6.64
N PRO A 157 5.88 13.64 -7.74
CA PRO A 157 6.60 13.69 -9.00
C PRO A 157 6.89 15.17 -9.29
N ASP A 158 8.14 15.46 -9.68
CA ASP A 158 8.62 16.79 -10.06
C ASP A 158 7.89 17.29 -11.34
N LYS A 159 6.63 17.70 -11.18
CA LYS A 159 5.84 18.43 -12.18
C LYS A 159 5.29 19.75 -11.65
N GLN A 160 5.71 20.20 -10.46
CA GLN A 160 5.31 21.48 -9.88
C GLN A 160 6.48 22.36 -9.41
N LYS A 161 7.66 22.26 -10.03
CA LYS A 161 8.64 23.37 -10.03
C LYS A 161 8.72 24.17 -11.33
N ALA A 162 7.95 23.79 -12.35
CA ALA A 162 7.81 24.59 -13.55
C ALA A 162 6.37 25.10 -13.66
N VAL A 163 6.08 26.24 -13.03
CA VAL A 163 5.21 27.33 -13.51
C VAL A 163 5.12 28.40 -12.40
N MET A 164 5.34 29.67 -12.80
CA MET A 164 5.34 30.95 -12.05
C MET A 164 6.62 31.26 -11.26
N LEU A 165 7.38 32.34 -11.47
CA LEU A 165 7.32 33.60 -12.25
C LEU A 165 8.76 33.90 -12.75
N HIS A 166 9.05 34.64 -13.83
CA HIS A 166 8.83 36.07 -14.11
C HIS A 166 8.71 36.28 -15.62
#